data_AF-R9QY17-F1
#
_entry.id   AF-R9QY17-F1
#
_cell.length_a   1.000
_cell.length_b   1.000
_cell.length_c   1.000
_cell.angle_alpha   90.00
_cell.angle_beta   90.00
_cell.angle_gamma   90.00
#
_symmetry.space_group_name_H-M   'P 1'
#
loop_
_entity.id
_entity.type
_entity.pdbx_description
1 polymer ?
#
loop_
_entity_poly.entity_id
_entity_poly.type
_entity_poly.pdbx_seq_one_letter_code
_entity_poly.pdbx_strand_id
1 'polypeptide(L)'
;VFSPMKHFGMTEPGKKCGILGLGGVGHMGVKIAKAFGLHVTVISSSDKKKEEAMEVLGADAYLVSKDTEKMMEAAESLDYIMDTIPVAHPLEPYLALLKT
;
A
#
# COMPACT_ATOMS: atom_id res chain seq x y z
N VAL A 1 4.83 -11.44 4.24
CA VAL A 1 4.22 -10.20 4.77
C VAL A 1 4.78 -9.82 6.13
N PHE A 2 4.42 -10.53 7.22
CA PHE A 2 4.87 -10.16 8.58
C PHE A 2 6.39 -10.12 8.75
N SER A 3 7.08 -11.20 8.35
CA SER A 3 8.54 -11.33 8.50
C SER A 3 9.30 -10.14 7.88
N PRO A 4 9.10 -9.76 6.60
CA PRO A 4 9.80 -8.61 6.04
C PRO A 4 9.42 -7.29 6.73
N MET A 5 8.15 -7.06 7.10
CA MET A 5 7.78 -5.81 7.80
C MET A 5 8.53 -5.66 9.12
N LYS A 6 8.60 -6.75 9.89
CA LYS A 6 9.33 -6.74 11.16
C LYS A 6 10.84 -6.60 10.93
N HIS A 7 11.38 -7.28 9.93
CA HIS A 7 12.81 -7.24 9.61
C HIS A 7 13.28 -5.84 9.18
N PHE A 8 12.47 -5.13 8.40
CA PHE A 8 12.78 -3.77 7.91
C PHE A 8 12.22 -2.66 8.81
N GLY A 9 11.71 -2.97 10.00
CA GLY A 9 11.23 -1.97 10.96
C GLY A 9 9.95 -1.25 10.53
N MET A 10 9.19 -1.78 9.58
CA MET A 10 7.92 -1.24 9.07
C MET A 10 6.76 -1.45 10.07
N THR A 11 6.95 -1.05 11.31
CA THR A 11 6.05 -1.36 12.45
C THR A 11 5.73 -0.17 13.34
N GLU A 12 6.25 1.01 13.02
CA GLU A 12 6.08 2.23 13.82
C GLU A 12 4.67 2.82 13.62
N PRO A 13 3.82 2.87 14.68
CA PRO A 13 2.47 3.40 14.57
C PRO A 13 2.42 4.85 14.06
N GLY A 14 1.38 5.18 13.30
CA GLY A 14 1.19 6.52 12.71
C GLY A 14 1.94 6.75 11.39
N LYS A 15 2.89 5.88 11.02
CA LYS A 15 3.54 5.91 9.71
C LYS A 15 2.58 5.44 8.59
N LYS A 16 2.83 5.90 7.37
CA LYS A 16 2.02 5.60 6.18
C LYS A 16 2.64 4.47 5.37
N CYS A 17 1.86 3.43 5.09
CA CYS A 17 2.29 2.26 4.34
C CYS A 17 1.43 2.03 3.10
N GLY A 18 2.05 1.94 1.93
CA GLY A 18 1.42 1.51 0.69
C GLY A 18 1.47 0.00 0.53
N ILE A 19 0.35 -0.64 0.17
CA ILE A 19 0.29 -2.05 -0.23
C ILE A 19 -0.02 -2.11 -1.72
N LEU A 20 0.93 -2.55 -2.55
CA LEU A 20 0.71 -2.72 -3.99
C LEU A 20 0.10 -4.08 -4.26
N GLY A 21 -1.07 -4.08 -4.90
CA GLY A 21 -1.81 -5.28 -5.25
C GLY A 21 -2.63 -5.83 -4.09
N LEU A 22 -3.88 -6.20 -4.38
CA LEU A 22 -4.83 -6.70 -3.38
C LEU A 22 -5.25 -8.15 -3.69
N GLY A 23 -4.27 -9.04 -3.69
CA GLY A 23 -4.44 -10.50 -3.74
C GLY A 23 -4.36 -11.14 -2.36
N GLY A 24 -4.11 -12.46 -2.28
CA GLY A 24 -4.02 -13.16 -0.98
C GLY A 24 -2.93 -12.60 -0.05
N VAL A 25 -1.74 -12.29 -0.60
CA VAL A 25 -0.64 -11.68 0.15
C VAL A 25 -0.97 -10.23 0.53
N GLY A 26 -1.51 -9.45 -0.40
CA GLY A 26 -1.94 -8.06 -0.16
C GLY A 26 -3.00 -7.92 0.94
N HIS A 27 -3.99 -8.83 1.01
CA HIS A 27 -4.99 -8.85 2.09
C HIS A 27 -4.34 -8.98 3.46
N MET A 28 -3.37 -9.90 3.57
CA MET A 28 -2.62 -10.06 4.81
C MET A 28 -1.74 -8.84 5.10
N GLY A 29 -1.20 -8.20 4.06
CA GLY A 29 -0.50 -6.92 4.12
C GLY A 29 -1.31 -5.85 4.84
N VAL A 30 -2.53 -5.61 4.37
CA VAL A 30 -3.44 -4.62 4.96
C VAL A 30 -3.71 -4.94 6.43
N LYS A 31 -4.14 -6.17 6.74
CA LYS A 31 -4.48 -6.56 8.11
C LYS A 31 -3.31 -6.42 9.08
N ILE A 32 -2.11 -6.85 8.67
CA ILE A 32 -0.91 -6.78 9.50
C ILE A 32 -0.47 -5.32 9.68
N ALA A 33 -0.47 -4.52 8.61
CA ALA A 33 -0.13 -3.10 8.68
C ALA A 33 -1.09 -2.32 9.59
N LYS A 34 -2.39 -2.57 9.48
CA LYS A 34 -3.41 -2.00 10.40
C LYS A 34 -3.18 -2.44 11.84
N ALA A 35 -2.84 -3.71 12.08
CA ALA A 35 -2.52 -4.21 13.42
C ALA A 35 -1.28 -3.54 14.03
N PHE A 36 -0.32 -3.09 13.21
CA PHE A 36 0.81 -2.27 13.65
C PHE A 36 0.46 -0.79 13.84
N GLY A 37 -0.79 -0.37 13.63
CA GLY A 37 -1.21 1.03 13.77
C GLY A 37 -0.74 1.92 12.63
N LEU A 38 -0.44 1.36 11.46
CA LEU A 38 -0.08 2.12 10.27
C LEU A 38 -1.32 2.71 9.60
N HIS A 39 -1.14 3.84 8.91
CA HIS A 39 -2.10 4.34 7.94
C HIS A 39 -1.86 3.63 6.61
N VAL A 40 -2.82 2.83 6.16
CA VAL A 40 -2.66 1.91 5.03
C VAL A 40 -3.33 2.47 3.78
N THR A 41 -2.53 2.65 2.74
CA THR A 41 -3.01 2.96 1.38
C THR A 41 -2.91 1.71 0.52
N VAL A 42 -4.03 1.20 0.00
CA VAL A 42 -4.02 0.14 -1.01
C VAL A 42 -3.84 0.77 -2.39
N ILE A 43 -2.90 0.25 -3.18
CA ILE A 43 -2.62 0.75 -4.52
C ILE A 43 -2.87 -0.39 -5.52
N SER A 44 -3.69 -0.14 -6.53
CA SER A 44 -4.15 -1.15 -7.48
C SER A 44 -4.31 -0.58 -8.88
N SER A 45 -4.28 -1.43 -9.91
CA SER A 45 -4.42 -1.01 -11.31
C SER A 45 -5.86 -0.70 -11.73
N SER A 46 -6.84 -0.98 -10.87
CA SER A 46 -8.26 -0.69 -11.08
C SER A 46 -8.98 -0.48 -9.75
N ASP A 47 -10.21 0.03 -9.80
CA ASP A 47 -11.10 0.30 -8.66
C ASP A 47 -11.89 -0.93 -8.17
N LYS A 48 -11.85 -2.04 -8.90
CA LYS A 48 -12.65 -3.26 -8.65
C LYS A 48 -12.61 -3.79 -7.22
N LYS A 49 -11.52 -3.55 -6.50
CA LYS A 49 -11.29 -4.03 -5.13
C LYS A 49 -11.30 -2.90 -4.09
N LYS A 50 -11.77 -1.71 -4.45
CA LYS A 50 -11.81 -0.54 -3.57
C LYS A 50 -12.73 -0.78 -2.38
N GLU A 51 -13.95 -1.25 -2.61
CA GLU A 51 -14.91 -1.54 -1.54
C GLU A 51 -14.37 -2.60 -0.58
N GLU A 52 -13.81 -3.70 -1.11
CA GLU A 52 -13.14 -4.73 -0.30
C GLU A 52 -11.99 -4.16 0.54
N ALA A 53 -11.11 -3.33 -0.06
CA ALA A 53 -10.01 -2.71 0.64
C ALA A 53 -10.48 -1.80 1.79
N MET A 54 -11.44 -0.92 1.51
CA MET A 54 -11.85 0.14 2.43
C MET A 54 -12.81 -0.39 3.51
N GLU A 55 -13.84 -1.14 3.12
CA GLU A 55 -14.93 -1.52 4.04
C GLU A 55 -14.68 -2.86 4.75
N VAL A 56 -14.03 -3.82 4.08
CA VAL A 56 -13.80 -5.16 4.64
C VAL A 56 -12.45 -5.27 5.33
N LEU A 57 -11.39 -4.72 4.71
CA LEU A 57 -10.03 -4.81 5.24
C LEU A 57 -9.64 -3.62 6.11
N GLY A 58 -10.39 -2.51 6.07
CA GLY A 58 -10.14 -1.32 6.87
C GLY A 58 -8.91 -0.53 6.43
N ALA A 59 -8.59 -0.51 5.13
CA ALA A 59 -7.62 0.43 4.59
C ALA A 59 -8.10 1.87 4.79
N ASP A 60 -7.17 2.79 5.00
CA ASP A 60 -7.47 4.21 5.24
C ASP A 60 -7.57 4.99 3.92
N ALA A 61 -6.91 4.52 2.87
CA ALA A 61 -6.95 5.11 1.54
C ALA A 61 -6.83 4.05 0.43
N TYR A 62 -7.29 4.43 -0.77
CA TYR A 62 -7.17 3.63 -1.97
C TYR A 62 -6.72 4.49 -3.15
N LEU A 63 -5.74 4.01 -3.91
CA LEU A 63 -5.16 4.70 -5.04
C LEU A 63 -5.17 3.80 -6.28
N VAL A 64 -5.67 4.33 -7.40
CA VAL A 64 -5.63 3.63 -8.69
C VAL A 64 -4.35 4.06 -9.41
N SER A 65 -3.43 3.13 -9.66
CA SER A 65 -2.11 3.47 -10.23
C SER A 65 -2.16 3.99 -11.67
N LYS A 66 -3.28 3.81 -12.37
CA LYS A 66 -3.53 4.39 -13.70
C LYS A 66 -4.01 5.85 -13.65
N ASP A 67 -4.45 6.32 -12.49
CA ASP A 67 -4.83 7.71 -12.28
C ASP A 67 -3.57 8.52 -12.00
N THR A 68 -3.01 9.11 -13.05
CA THR A 68 -1.74 9.82 -12.97
C THR A 68 -1.84 11.07 -12.10
N GLU A 69 -2.99 11.74 -12.08
CA GLU A 69 -3.20 12.94 -11.25
C GLU A 69 -3.19 12.57 -9.77
N LYS A 70 -3.92 11.52 -9.39
CA LYS A 70 -3.93 11.05 -8.00
C LYS A 70 -2.58 10.48 -7.55
N MET A 71 -1.83 9.84 -8.45
CA MET A 71 -0.47 9.38 -8.15
C MET A 71 0.48 10.56 -7.90
N MET A 72 0.36 11.65 -8.65
CA MET A 72 1.14 12.87 -8.42
C MET A 72 0.76 13.57 -7.12
N GLU A 73 -0.54 13.68 -6.81
CA GLU A 73 -1.01 14.23 -5.53
C GLU A 73 -0.49 13.43 -4.32
N ALA A 74 -0.26 12.13 -4.49
CA ALA A 74 0.23 11.23 -3.46
C ALA A 74 1.76 11.11 -3.39
N ALA A 75 2.50 11.89 -4.19
CA ALA A 75 3.96 11.89 -4.16
C ALA A 75 4.49 12.19 -2.74
N GLU A 76 5.61 11.56 -2.38
CA GLU A 76 6.29 11.75 -1.08
C GLU A 76 5.37 11.60 0.14
N SER A 77 4.34 10.77 0.04
CA SER A 77 3.34 10.62 1.10
C SER A 77 3.53 9.38 1.97
N LEU A 78 4.26 8.38 1.49
CA LEU A 78 4.40 7.07 2.14
C LEU A 78 5.78 6.92 2.81
N ASP A 79 5.79 6.34 4.00
CA ASP A 79 7.02 5.95 4.69
C ASP A 79 7.50 4.58 4.21
N TYR A 80 6.56 3.69 3.87
CA TYR A 80 6.85 2.32 3.45
C TYR A 80 6.01 1.90 2.25
N ILE A 81 6.55 1.03 1.41
CA ILE A 81 5.79 0.31 0.37
C ILE A 81 6.04 -1.18 0.50
N MET A 82 4.97 -1.96 0.48
CA MET A 82 5.01 -3.41 0.30
C MET A 82 4.43 -3.78 -1.06
N ASP A 83 5.31 -4.22 -1.95
CA ASP A 83 4.90 -4.74 -3.24
C ASP A 83 4.56 -6.24 -3.15
N THR A 84 3.33 -6.58 -3.53
CA THR A 84 2.84 -7.97 -3.55
C THR A 84 2.40 -8.43 -4.93
N ILE A 85 2.71 -7.67 -5.98
CA ILE A 85 2.32 -7.97 -7.36
C ILE A 85 3.23 -9.09 -7.89
N PRO A 86 2.69 -10.28 -8.27
CA PRO A 86 3.49 -11.45 -8.60
C PRO A 86 3.96 -11.48 -10.06
N VAL A 87 4.06 -10.31 -10.71
CA VAL A 87 4.45 -10.15 -12.11
C VAL A 87 5.29 -8.90 -12.31
N ALA A 88 6.12 -8.88 -13.35
CA ALA A 88 6.93 -7.71 -13.69
C ALA A 88 6.05 -6.49 -13.98
N HIS A 89 6.43 -5.35 -13.41
CA HIS A 89 5.75 -4.07 -13.57
C HIS A 89 6.73 -2.92 -13.29
N PRO A 90 6.48 -1.71 -13.81
CA PRO A 90 7.35 -0.56 -13.57
C PRO A 90 7.29 -0.14 -12.10
N LEU A 91 8.45 0.15 -11.50
CA LEU A 91 8.57 0.52 -10.09
C LEU A 91 8.62 2.03 -9.88
N GLU A 92 9.08 2.76 -10.88
CA GLU A 92 9.32 4.20 -10.87
C GLU A 92 8.10 5.00 -10.39
N PRO A 93 6.85 4.72 -10.84
CA PRO A 93 5.68 5.45 -10.37
C PRO A 93 5.41 5.28 -8.87
N TYR A 94 5.77 4.13 -8.31
CA TYR A 94 5.55 3.82 -6.90
C TYR A 94 6.69 4.35 -6.02
N LEU A 95 7.93 4.37 -6.53
CA LEU A 95 9.06 4.96 -5.83
C LEU A 95 8.85 6.45 -5.57
N ALA A 96 8.20 7.17 -6.49
CA ALA A 96 7.85 8.59 -6.30
C ALA A 96 6.88 8.84 -5.13
N LEU A 97 6.19 7.81 -4.63
CA LEU A 97 5.29 7.92 -3.48
C LEU A 97 6.04 7.87 -2.14
N LEU A 98 7.29 7.39 -2.12
CA LEU A 98 8.10 7.33 -0.91
C LEU A 98 8.62 8.71 -0.53
N LYS A 99 8.62 9.02 0.76
CA LYS A 99 9.26 10.23 1.30
C LYS A 99 10.77 10.20 1.06
N THR A 100 11.35 11.35 0.73
CA THR A 100 12.79 11.61 0.66
C THR A 100 13.36 12.21 1.94
#